data_AF-A0A0S8DGJ4-F1
#
_entry.id   AF-A0A0S8DGJ4-F1
#
_cell.length_a   1.000
_cell.length_b   1.000
_cell.length_c   1.000
_cell.angle_alpha   90.00
_cell.angle_beta   90.00
_cell.angle_gamma   90.00
#
_symmetry.space_group_name_H-M   'P 1'
#
loop_
_entity.id
_entity.type
_entity.pdbx_description
1 polymer ?
#
loop_
_entity_poly.entity_id
_entity_poly.type
_entity_poly.pdbx_seq_one_letter_code
_entity_poly.pdbx_strand_id
1 'polypeptide(L)'
;AEIEAACAMPRAPMQSRQAGDETIAPGKVPPRLLTPQQLVRISTRSPVLACECPHHLVELINSMAAFETYSLECQHKNAEDAQIHAHLHSTAGRARAMLETALLRVAQFEGIDVS
;
A
#
# COMPACT_ATOMS: atom_id res chain seq x y z
N ALA A 1 -51.56 14.63 -0.47
CA ALA A 1 -50.64 13.52 -0.16
C ALA A 1 -49.39 13.73 -1.00
N GLU A 2 -48.58 14.76 -0.73
CA GLU A 2 -47.54 14.77 0.33
C GLU A 2 -46.61 13.56 0.18
N ILE A 3 -45.63 13.70 -0.71
CA ILE A 3 -44.42 12.88 -0.72
C ILE A 3 -43.35 13.74 -0.08
N GLU A 4 -43.06 13.43 1.18
CA GLU A 4 -42.11 14.09 2.04
C GLU A 4 -40.68 14.08 1.47
N ALA A 5 -40.09 15.28 1.45
CA ALA A 5 -38.79 15.62 2.00
C ALA A 5 -37.79 14.46 2.25
N ALA A 6 -36.81 14.31 1.35
CA ALA A 6 -35.57 13.59 1.65
C ALA A 6 -34.34 14.10 0.88
N CYS A 7 -34.24 15.42 0.59
CA CYS A 7 -33.08 16.00 -0.10
C CYS A 7 -32.25 16.98 0.75
N ALA A 8 -32.44 17.02 2.07
CA ALA A 8 -31.68 17.92 2.94
C ALA A 8 -31.17 17.19 4.20
N MET A 9 -30.26 16.23 4.02
CA MET A 9 -29.36 15.91 5.11
C MET A 9 -28.23 16.95 5.12
N PRO A 10 -27.89 17.56 6.26
CA PRO A 10 -26.67 18.35 6.36
C PRO A 10 -25.49 17.42 6.08
N ARG A 11 -24.71 17.70 5.04
CA ARG A 11 -23.39 17.10 4.89
C ARG A 11 -22.58 17.51 6.11
N ALA A 12 -22.40 16.59 7.06
CA ALA A 12 -21.38 16.75 8.09
C ALA A 12 -20.07 17.07 7.37
N PRO A 13 -19.24 18.01 7.88
CA PRO A 13 -17.95 18.28 7.27
C PRO A 13 -17.22 16.93 7.24
N MET A 14 -16.88 16.49 6.03
CA MET A 14 -16.01 15.36 5.80
C MET A 14 -14.68 15.76 6.43
N GLN A 15 -14.52 15.51 7.73
CA GLN A 15 -13.26 15.73 8.42
C GLN A 15 -12.30 14.83 7.67
N SER A 16 -11.43 15.45 6.89
CA SER A 16 -10.31 14.80 6.27
C SER A 16 -9.60 14.08 7.39
N ARG A 17 -9.80 12.77 7.50
CA ARG A 17 -8.92 11.93 8.30
C ARG A 17 -7.58 12.11 7.62
N GLN A 18 -6.76 13.00 8.16
CA GLN A 18 -5.36 13.08 7.83
C GLN A 18 -4.75 11.75 8.30
N ALA A 19 -4.87 10.74 7.45
CA ALA A 19 -4.06 9.54 7.53
C ALA A 19 -2.65 9.96 7.11
N GLY A 20 -1.86 10.39 8.10
CA GLY A 20 -0.42 10.54 7.98
C GLY A 20 0.05 11.80 7.28
N ASP A 21 -0.19 12.97 7.88
CA ASP A 21 0.75 14.09 7.77
C ASP A 21 1.87 13.91 8.81
N GLU A 22 2.53 12.75 8.77
CA GLU A 22 3.78 12.56 9.49
C GLU A 22 4.84 13.10 8.53
N THR A 23 5.38 14.28 8.83
CA THR A 23 6.43 14.94 8.02
C THR A 23 7.47 13.90 7.62
N ILE A 24 7.44 13.51 6.35
CA ILE A 24 8.16 12.34 5.85
C ILE A 24 9.65 12.69 5.84
N ALA A 25 10.41 12.15 6.79
CA ALA A 25 11.85 12.28 6.75
C ALA A 25 12.37 11.54 5.49
N PRO A 26 12.96 12.25 4.51
CA PRO A 26 13.52 11.60 3.33
C PRO A 26 14.56 10.55 3.75
N GLY A 27 14.46 9.35 3.19
CA GLY A 27 15.41 8.25 3.44
C GLY A 27 14.99 7.18 4.46
N LYS A 28 13.84 7.32 5.16
CA LYS A 28 13.35 6.23 6.01
C LYS A 28 12.38 5.32 5.25
N VAL A 29 12.87 4.16 4.82
CA VAL A 29 12.06 3.09 4.23
C VAL A 29 11.69 2.06 5.31
N PRO A 30 10.40 1.70 5.46
CA PRO A 30 10.00 0.63 6.38
C PRO A 30 10.62 -0.72 5.98
N PRO A 31 10.99 -1.58 6.95
CA PRO A 31 11.50 -2.91 6.66
C PRO A 31 10.44 -3.76 5.94
N ARG A 32 10.89 -4.72 5.14
CA ARG A 32 10.02 -5.72 4.51
C ARG A 32 9.32 -6.54 5.59
N LEU A 33 8.00 -6.71 5.46
CA LEU A 33 7.22 -7.61 6.29
C LEU A 33 7.12 -9.00 5.68
N LEU A 34 7.19 -9.09 4.34
CA LEU A 34 7.03 -10.32 3.57
C LEU A 34 8.23 -10.56 2.65
N THR A 35 8.75 -11.78 2.71
CA THR A 35 9.77 -12.31 1.79
C THR A 35 9.14 -12.68 0.44
N PRO A 36 9.93 -12.74 -0.65
CA PRO A 36 9.43 -13.21 -1.94
C PRO A 36 8.78 -14.59 -1.87
N GLN A 37 9.33 -15.51 -1.07
CA GLN A 37 8.77 -16.85 -0.88
C GLN A 37 7.40 -16.81 -0.20
N GLN A 38 7.22 -15.97 0.81
CA GLN A 38 5.92 -15.77 1.45
C GLN A 38 4.90 -15.17 0.46
N LEU A 39 5.29 -14.18 -0.36
CA LEU A 39 4.41 -13.61 -1.38
C LEU A 39 3.91 -14.67 -2.38
N VAL A 40 4.82 -15.50 -2.89
CA VAL A 40 4.46 -16.61 -3.79
C VAL A 40 3.54 -17.62 -3.10
N ARG A 41 3.82 -17.98 -1.85
CA ARG A 41 2.97 -18.91 -1.08
C ARG A 41 1.55 -18.36 -0.91
N ILE A 42 1.40 -17.07 -0.65
CA ILE A 42 0.11 -16.42 -0.46
C ILE A 42 -0.66 -16.32 -1.78
N SER A 43 -0.01 -15.96 -2.89
CA SER A 43 -0.68 -15.76 -4.19
C SER A 43 -1.06 -17.05 -4.92
N THR A 44 -0.46 -18.19 -4.57
CA THR A 44 -0.66 -19.48 -5.27
C THR A 44 -1.67 -20.41 -4.59
N ARG A 45 -2.16 -20.05 -3.40
CA ARG A 45 -3.22 -20.83 -2.76
C ARG A 45 -4.58 -20.54 -3.40
N SER A 46 -5.38 -21.59 -3.55
CA SER A 46 -6.79 -21.44 -3.90
C SER A 46 -7.51 -20.66 -2.80
N PRO A 47 -8.07 -19.48 -3.12
CA PRO A 47 -8.70 -18.64 -2.11
C PRO A 47 -10.04 -19.26 -1.70
N VAL A 48 -10.32 -19.22 -0.39
CA VAL A 48 -11.66 -19.37 0.19
C VAL A 48 -12.53 -18.21 -0.26
N LEU A 49 -11.94 -17.01 -0.41
CA LEU A 49 -12.61 -15.91 -1.07
C LEU A 49 -12.82 -16.22 -2.55
N ALA A 50 -14.01 -15.88 -3.06
CA ALA A 50 -14.27 -15.91 -4.50
C ALA A 50 -13.51 -14.80 -5.26
N CYS A 51 -12.86 -13.86 -4.55
CA CYS A 51 -12.04 -12.82 -5.17
C CYS A 51 -10.58 -13.23 -5.25
N GLU A 52 -9.92 -12.84 -6.34
CA GLU A 52 -8.47 -13.01 -6.56
C GLU A 52 -7.62 -11.98 -5.78
N CYS A 53 -8.13 -11.52 -4.64
CA CYS A 53 -7.52 -10.45 -3.83
C CYS A 53 -6.06 -10.74 -3.42
N PRO A 54 -5.67 -11.97 -2.99
CA PRO A 54 -4.28 -12.26 -2.67
C PRO A 54 -3.32 -12.07 -3.85
N HIS A 55 -3.76 -12.45 -5.06
CA HIS A 55 -2.96 -12.35 -6.28
C HIS A 55 -2.69 -10.88 -6.62
N HIS A 56 -3.74 -10.07 -6.71
CA HIS A 56 -3.62 -8.64 -7.03
C HIS A 56 -2.79 -7.86 -6.01
N LEU A 57 -2.91 -8.18 -4.72
CA LEU A 57 -2.08 -7.54 -3.70
C LEU A 57 -0.60 -7.87 -3.88
N VAL A 58 -0.26 -9.12 -4.22
CA VAL A 58 1.13 -9.51 -4.51
C VAL A 58 1.67 -8.79 -5.74
N GLU A 59 0.89 -8.65 -6.81
CA GLU A 59 1.28 -7.87 -8.00
C GLU A 59 1.59 -6.41 -7.66
N LEU A 60 0.75 -5.77 -6.84
CA LEU A 60 0.95 -4.40 -6.38
C LEU A 60 2.20 -4.27 -5.50
N ILE A 61 2.41 -5.20 -4.55
CA ILE A 61 3.60 -5.22 -3.69
C ILE A 61 4.87 -5.34 -4.53
N ASN A 62 4.89 -6.24 -5.52
CA ASN A 62 6.02 -6.41 -6.43
C ASN A 62 6.27 -5.13 -7.25
N SER A 63 5.21 -4.48 -7.73
CA SER A 63 5.32 -3.21 -8.46
C SER A 63 5.89 -2.10 -7.58
N MET A 64 5.45 -1.99 -6.32
CA MET A 64 5.99 -1.00 -5.37
C MET A 64 7.45 -1.29 -5.03
N ALA A 65 7.81 -2.56 -4.81
CA ALA A 65 9.20 -2.96 -4.55
C ALA A 65 10.11 -2.66 -5.75
N ALA A 66 9.65 -2.93 -6.98
CA ALA A 66 10.41 -2.60 -8.19
C ALA A 66 10.62 -1.09 -8.34
N PHE A 67 9.58 -0.29 -8.10
CA PHE A 67 9.67 1.16 -8.16
C PHE A 67 10.56 1.75 -7.04
N GLU A 68 10.51 1.17 -5.84
CA GLU A 68 11.39 1.51 -4.73
C GLU A 68 12.88 1.29 -5.08
N THR A 69 13.22 0.15 -5.67
CA THR A 69 14.58 -0.12 -6.16
C THR A 69 14.97 0.85 -7.28
N TYR A 70 14.11 1.03 -8.27
CA TYR A 70 14.36 1.95 -9.39
C TYR A 70 14.62 3.38 -8.92
N SER A 71 13.81 3.88 -7.96
CA SER A 71 13.96 5.24 -7.45
C SER A 71 15.21 5.45 -6.60
N LEU A 72 15.74 4.38 -5.98
CA LEU A 72 17.03 4.39 -5.28
C LEU A 72 18.22 4.39 -6.24
N GLU A 73 18.13 3.63 -7.34
CA GLU A 73 19.22 3.45 -8.30
C GLU A 73 19.24 4.53 -9.40
N CYS A 74 18.27 5.44 -9.40
CA CYS A 74 18.17 6.46 -10.43
C CYS A 74 19.33 7.46 -10.35
N GLN A 75 19.86 7.85 -11.51
CA GLN A 75 20.92 8.86 -11.58
C GLN A 75 20.33 10.26 -11.40
N HIS A 76 20.95 11.09 -10.56
CA HIS A 76 20.49 12.45 -10.30
C HIS A 76 21.39 13.47 -10.99
N LYS A 77 20.78 14.50 -11.58
CA LYS A 77 21.51 15.58 -12.29
C LYS A 77 22.01 16.67 -11.34
N ASN A 78 21.34 16.87 -10.21
CA ASN A 78 21.67 17.87 -9.20
C ASN A 78 21.05 17.49 -7.83
N ALA A 79 21.26 18.34 -6.82
CA ALA A 79 20.79 18.08 -5.46
C ALA A 79 19.26 18.12 -5.31
N GLU A 80 18.55 18.93 -6.10
CA GLU A 80 17.08 19.00 -6.08
C GLU A 80 16.47 17.73 -6.65
N ASP A 81 17.03 17.23 -7.75
CA ASP A 81 16.67 15.95 -8.38
C ASP A 81 16.85 14.79 -7.38
N ALA A 82 17.98 14.75 -6.67
CA ALA A 82 18.24 13.75 -5.64
C ALA A 82 17.21 13.76 -4.48
N GLN A 83 16.72 14.94 -4.09
CA GLN A 83 15.71 15.05 -3.03
C GLN A 83 14.37 14.46 -3.44
N ILE A 84 13.93 14.72 -4.67
CA ILE A 84 12.69 14.13 -5.20
C ILE A 84 12.80 12.61 -5.28
N HIS A 85 13.92 12.09 -5.74
CA HIS A 85 14.13 10.64 -5.80
C HIS A 85 14.18 9.98 -4.42
N ALA A 86 14.82 10.60 -3.43
CA ALA A 86 14.78 10.13 -2.04
C ALA A 86 13.35 10.13 -1.47
N HIS A 87 12.54 11.14 -1.83
CA HIS A 87 11.13 11.18 -1.46
C HIS A 87 10.31 10.07 -2.14
N LEU A 88 10.52 9.83 -3.44
CA LEU A 88 9.86 8.76 -4.19
C LEU A 88 10.21 7.38 -3.62
N HIS A 89 11.49 7.13 -3.34
CA HIS A 89 11.97 5.91 -2.72
C HIS A 89 11.30 5.64 -1.36
N SER A 90 11.28 6.65 -0.48
CA SER A 90 10.60 6.54 0.83
C SER A 90 9.09 6.30 0.69
N THR A 91 8.45 7.00 -0.25
CA THR A 91 7.01 6.88 -0.51
C THR A 91 6.64 5.50 -1.03
N ALA A 92 7.41 4.96 -1.98
CA ALA A 92 7.25 3.62 -2.52
C ALA A 92 7.38 2.55 -1.42
N GLY A 93 8.41 2.66 -0.57
CA GLY A 93 8.63 1.75 0.56
C GLY A 93 7.49 1.77 1.59
N ARG A 94 6.89 2.93 1.83
CA ARG A 94 5.70 3.05 2.70
C ARG A 94 4.46 2.42 2.07
N ALA A 95 4.21 2.69 0.78
CA ALA A 95 3.11 2.07 0.06
C ALA A 95 3.22 0.54 0.06
N ARG A 96 4.43 0.01 -0.19
CA ARG A 96 4.75 -1.41 -0.07
C ARG A 96 4.37 -1.95 1.31
N ALA A 97 4.82 -1.32 2.39
CA ALA A 97 4.54 -1.78 3.75
C ALA A 97 3.03 -1.77 4.09
N MET A 98 2.28 -0.79 3.59
CA MET A 98 0.83 -0.75 3.74
C MET A 98 0.14 -1.91 3.01
N LEU A 99 0.58 -2.22 1.79
CA LEU A 99 0.06 -3.35 1.02
C LEU A 99 0.45 -4.70 1.63
N GLU A 100 1.68 -4.84 2.13
CA GLU A 100 2.12 -6.04 2.86
C GLU A 100 1.28 -6.27 4.13
N THR A 101 0.96 -5.20 4.87
CA THR A 101 0.06 -5.26 6.03
C THR A 101 -1.35 -5.71 5.62
N ALA A 102 -1.88 -5.21 4.50
CA ALA A 102 -3.17 -5.63 3.98
C ALA A 102 -3.15 -7.10 3.54
N LEU A 103 -2.07 -7.55 2.89
CA LEU A 103 -1.91 -8.93 2.45
C LEU A 103 -1.80 -9.90 3.63
N LEU A 104 -1.11 -9.53 4.71
CA LEU A 104 -1.08 -10.31 5.96
C LEU A 104 -2.50 -10.52 6.52
N ARG A 105 -3.35 -9.49 6.47
CA ARG A 105 -4.75 -9.61 6.92
C ARG A 105 -5.56 -10.54 6.02
N VAL A 106 -5.34 -10.51 4.71
CA VAL A 106 -5.96 -11.46 3.77
C VAL A 106 -5.47 -12.89 4.05
N ALA A 107 -4.16 -13.09 4.21
CA ALA A 107 -3.59 -14.39 4.53
C ALA A 107 -4.15 -14.97 5.84
N GLN A 108 -4.30 -14.14 6.88
CA GLN A 108 -4.93 -14.54 8.14
C GLN A 108 -6.38 -14.98 7.94
N PHE A 109 -7.16 -14.22 7.17
CA PHE A 109 -8.56 -14.55 6.87
C PHE A 109 -8.70 -15.87 6.10
N GLU A 110 -7.81 -16.09 5.14
CA GLU A 110 -7.73 -17.29 4.30
C GLU A 110 -7.12 -18.52 5.00
N GLY A 111 -6.62 -18.37 6.24
CA GLY A 111 -5.93 -19.46 6.95
C GLY A 111 -4.61 -19.88 6.28
N ILE A 112 -3.91 -18.93 5.65
CA ILE A 112 -2.61 -19.14 5.00
C ILE A 112 -1.51 -18.91 6.02
N ASP A 113 -0.69 -19.94 6.24
CA ASP A 113 0.48 -19.84 7.09
C ASP A 113 1.61 -19.09 6.37
N VAL A 114 1.99 -17.96 6.97
CA VAL A 114 3.04 -17.05 6.50
C VAL A 114 4.31 -17.17 7.34
N SER A 115 4.44 -18.15 8.23
CA SER A 115 5.69 -18.44 8.94
C SER A 115 6.75 -19.13 8.06
#